data_AF-A0A7L1HQN5-F1
#
_entry.id   AF-A0A7L1HQN5-F1
#
_cell.length_a   1.000
_cell.length_b   1.000
_cell.length_c   1.000
_cell.angle_alpha   90.00
_cell.angle_beta   90.00
_cell.angle_gamma   90.00
#
_symmetry.space_group_name_H-M   'P 1'
#
loop_
_entity.id
_entity.type
_entity.pdbx_description
1 polymer ?
#
loop_
_entity_poly.entity_id
_entity_poly.type
_entity_poly.pdbx_seq_one_letter_code
_entity_poly.pdbx_strand_id
1 'polypeptide(L)' 'HKPTYDSMRQSLEAMRAHCLNNGVTDISMPKIGCGLDGLDWNKVSAILEQVFEDTDIKITVYSL' A
#
# COMPACT_ATOMS: atom_id res chain seq x y z
N HIS A 1 19.26 -3.10 -1.80
CA HIS A 1 18.70 -1.78 -2.09
C HIS A 1 17.58 -1.55 -1.08
N LYS A 2 17.60 -0.48 -0.28
CA LYS A 2 16.52 -0.23 0.68
C LYS A 2 15.35 0.47 -0.03
N PRO A 3 14.09 0.12 0.25
CA PRO A 3 12.95 0.81 -0.35
C PRO A 3 12.89 2.27 0.13
N THR A 4 12.54 3.15 -0.79
CA THR A 4 12.18 4.56 -0.53
C THR A 4 10.67 4.73 -0.60
N TYR A 5 10.16 5.85 -0.09
CA TYR A 5 8.74 6.20 -0.24
C TYR A 5 8.28 6.25 -1.69
N ASP A 6 9.14 6.70 -2.62
CA ASP A 6 8.82 6.74 -4.05
C ASP A 6 8.70 5.33 -4.63
N SER A 7 9.65 4.44 -4.31
CA SER A 7 9.59 3.05 -4.78
C SER A 7 8.38 2.29 -4.20
N MET A 8 7.98 2.63 -2.96
CA MET A 8 6.78 2.08 -2.33
C MET A 8 5.51 2.58 -3.04
N ARG A 9 5.42 3.88 -3.33
CA ARG A 9 4.30 4.45 -4.10
C ARG A 9 4.15 3.78 -5.46
N GLN A 10 5.24 3.66 -6.23
CA GLN A 10 5.22 3.00 -7.54
C GLN A 10 4.72 1.55 -7.45
N SER A 11 5.14 0.83 -6.40
CA SER A 11 4.69 -0.54 -6.17
C SER A 11 3.19 -0.62 -5.85
N LEU A 12 2.68 0.33 -5.05
CA LEU A 12 1.26 0.41 -4.70
C LEU A 12 0.40 0.84 -5.89
N GLU A 13 0.88 1.75 -6.75
CA GLU A 13 0.19 2.14 -7.99
C GLU A 13 0.07 0.96 -8.96
N ALA A 14 1.14 0.16 -9.09
CA ALA A 14 1.10 -1.08 -9.86
C ALA A 14 0.10 -2.10 -9.26
N MET A 15 0.05 -2.21 -7.93
CA MET A 15 -0.93 -3.06 -7.24
C MET A 15 -2.37 -2.58 -7.51
N ARG A 16 -2.64 -1.27 -7.42
CA ARG A 16 -3.94 -0.68 -7.75
C ARG A 16 -4.36 -1.02 -9.18
N ALA A 17 -3.49 -0.80 -10.17
CA ALA A 17 -3.78 -1.12 -11.55
C ALA A 17 -4.10 -2.61 -11.75
N HIS A 18 -3.36 -3.49 -11.08
CA HIS A 18 -3.63 -4.92 -11.08
C HIS A 18 -5.00 -5.24 -10.48
N CYS A 19 -5.35 -4.65 -9.33
CA CYS A 19 -6.63 -4.86 -8.67
C CYS A 19 -7.81 -4.44 -9.55
N LEU A 20 -7.74 -3.24 -10.16
CA LEU A 20 -8.78 -2.74 -11.06
C LEU A 20 -8.96 -3.66 -12.28
N ASN A 21 -7.86 -4.09 -12.90
CA ASN A 21 -7.92 -4.96 -14.08
C ASN A 21 -8.47 -6.36 -13.79
N ASN A 22 -8.40 -6.81 -12.54
CA ASN A 22 -8.79 -8.16 -12.14
C ASN A 22 -10.03 -8.18 -11.21
N GLY A 23 -10.66 -7.03 -10.97
CA GLY A 23 -11.84 -6.93 -10.10
C GLY A 23 -11.55 -7.29 -8.63
N VAL A 24 -10.34 -7.06 -8.15
CA VAL A 24 -10.00 -7.25 -6.73
C VAL A 24 -10.45 -6.02 -5.95
N THR A 25 -11.37 -6.21 -5.00
CA THR A 25 -11.95 -5.14 -4.17
C THR A 25 -11.49 -5.15 -2.72
N ASP A 26 -10.84 -6.22 -2.26
CA ASP A 26 -10.47 -6.39 -0.86
C ASP A 26 -9.01 -6.83 -0.75
N ILE A 27 -8.22 -6.08 0.02
CA ILE A 27 -6.80 -6.34 0.27
C ILE A 27 -6.57 -6.43 1.78
N SER A 28 -5.98 -7.53 2.22
CA SER A 28 -5.56 -7.75 3.61
C SER A 28 -4.03 -7.80 3.69
N MET A 29 -3.43 -6.95 4.53
CA MET A 29 -1.96 -6.83 4.61
C MET A 29 -1.47 -6.50 6.03
N PRO A 30 -0.20 -6.78 6.39
CA PRO A 30 0.41 -6.25 7.61
C PRO A 30 0.83 -4.78 7.45
N LYS A 31 1.40 -4.18 8.49
CA LYS A 31 2.10 -2.88 8.39
C LYS A 31 3.38 -3.00 7.54
N ILE A 32 3.26 -2.81 6.23
CA ILE A 32 4.36 -2.93 5.27
C ILE A 32 5.40 -1.80 5.42
N GLY A 33 6.67 -2.09 5.12
CA GLY A 33 7.76 -1.10 5.10
C GLY A 33 8.24 -0.58 6.47
N CYS A 34 7.61 -0.97 7.58
CA CYS A 34 7.86 -0.36 8.89
C CYS A 34 8.83 -1.12 9.81
N GLY A 35 9.28 -2.30 9.37
CA GLY A 35 10.23 -3.14 10.12
C GLY A 35 11.67 -2.87 9.69
N LEU A 36 12.28 -3.86 9.02
CA LEU A 36 13.67 -3.81 8.56
C LEU A 36 13.95 -2.67 7.56
N ASP A 37 12.90 -2.22 6.87
CA ASP A 37 12.97 -1.15 5.88
C ASP A 37 13.00 0.26 6.51
N GLY A 38 12.55 0.39 7.76
CA GLY A 38 12.65 1.62 8.55
C GLY A 38 11.77 2.78 8.09
N LEU A 39 10.72 2.52 7.28
CA LEU A 39 9.76 3.56 6.92
C LEU A 39 8.79 3.83 8.07
N ASP A 40 8.42 5.09 8.24
CA ASP A 40 7.36 5.49 9.16
C ASP A 40 5.98 5.05 8.63
N TRP A 41 5.24 4.27 9.44
CA TRP A 41 3.89 3.81 9.12
C TRP A 41 2.93 4.94 8.80
N ASN A 42 3.00 6.09 9.47
CA ASN A 42 2.11 7.22 9.22
C ASN A 42 2.27 7.77 7.80
N LYS A 43 3.50 7.71 7.26
CA LYS A 43 3.78 8.09 5.87
C LYS A 43 3.32 7.00 4.91
N VAL A 44 3.53 5.73 5.25
CA VAL A 44 3.08 4.59 4.44
C VAL A 44 1.54 4.56 4.34
N SER A 45 0.83 4.79 5.44
CA SER A 45 -0.64 4.84 5.45
C SER A 45 -1.17 5.99 4.61
N ALA A 46 -0.56 7.18 4.69
CA ALA A 46 -0.92 8.30 3.83
C ALA A 46 -0.70 8.00 2.34
N ILE A 47 0.36 7.25 1.99
CA ILE A 47 0.59 6.82 0.60
C ILE A 47 -0.48 5.79 0.19
N LEU A 48 -0.83 4.83 1.05
CA LEU A 48 -1.92 3.88 0.77
C LEU A 48 -3.24 4.61 0.50
N GLU A 49 -3.61 5.56 1.36
CA GLU A 49 -4.82 6.37 1.18
C GLU A 49 -4.79 7.12 -0.15
N GLN A 50 -3.72 7.84 -0.46
CA GLN A 50 -3.59 8.62 -1.71
C GLN A 50 -3.60 7.74 -2.96
N VAL A 51 -2.94 6.58 -2.93
CA VAL A 51 -2.89 5.70 -4.11
C VAL A 51 -4.26 5.10 -4.40
N PHE A 52 -5.04 4.78 -3.38
CA PHE A 52 -6.33 4.08 -3.51
C PHE A 52 -7.56 4.99 -3.36
N GLU A 53 -7.39 6.31 -3.21
CA GLU A 53 -8.46 7.27 -2.87
C GLU A 53 -9.65 7.29 -3.83
N ASP A 54 -9.40 6.98 -5.11
CA ASP A 54 -10.38 7.03 -6.20
C ASP A 54 -10.89 5.64 -6.59
N THR A 55 -10.80 4.67 -5.68
CA THR A 55 -11.20 3.28 -5.91
C THR A 55 -12.13 2.76 -4.81
N ASP A 56 -12.97 1.79 -5.16
CA ASP A 56 -13.78 1.03 -4.19
C ASP A 56 -12.98 -0.09 -3.51
N ILE A 57 -11.64 -0.05 -3.56
CA ILE A 57 -10.78 -1.09 -2.99
C ILE A 57 -10.64 -0.86 -1.49
N LYS A 58 -11.09 -1.84 -0.70
CA LYS A 58 -10.97 -1.86 0.75
C LYS A 58 -9.64 -2.46 1.16
N ILE A 59 -8.86 -1.70 1.93
CA ILE A 59 -7.61 -2.17 2.54
C ILE A 59 -7.82 -2.39 4.04
N THR A 60 -7.54 -3.62 4.50
CA THR A 60 -7.55 -3.98 5.93
C THR A 60 -6.12 -4.27 6.37
N VAL A 61 -5.63 -3.48 7.32
CA VAL A 61 -4.27 -3.64 7.86
C VAL A 61 -4.31 -4.37 9.20
N TYR A 62 -3.51 -5.43 9.32
CA TYR A 62 -3.38 -6.21 10.54
C TYR A 62 -2.07 -5.87 11.27
N SER A 63 -2.15 -5.74 12.59
CA SER A 63 -0.99 -5.71 13.48
C SER A 63 -1.24 -6.59 14.70
N LEU A 64 -0.19 -7.25 15.19
CA LEU A 64 -0.20 -8.00 16.44
C LEU A 64 -0.15 -7.07 17.64
#